data_AF-A0A2T0N9N1-F1
#
_entry.id   AF-A0A2T0N9N1-F1
#
_cell.length_a   1.000
_cell.length_b   1.000
_cell.length_c   1.000
_cell.angle_alpha   90.00
_cell.angle_beta   90.00
_cell.angle_gamma   90.00
#
_symmetry.space_group_name_H-M   'P 1'
#
loop_
_entity.id
_entity.type
_entity.pdbx_description
1 polymer ?
#
loop_
_entity_poly.entity_id
_entity_poly.type
_entity_poly.pdbx_seq_one_letter_code
_entity_poly.pdbx_strand_id
1 'polypeptide(L)'
;MILIRCSAAYNHGPVDYYLISPTAGDPSPAALLVEEFVLCDDYTAAGIDGAEWQPEIGAWSASAELSRAIRADSALRGRVTPVSRQEAAAAFARLGGGGLPEEAGLRTLFQERRHLPTTAPLNLGSGSGARRYRILFAGELGEDGLANARTALRLEPTDHPRVVGKASVSAGGHGFTWELRRIGAGIAWCVDVTARLGSGPVTALGALLHHHRQVVREQGLIPVTVERFA
;
A
#
# COMPACT_ATOMS: atom_id res chain seq x y z
N MET A 1 -28.87 -5.50 2.21
CA MET A 1 -27.44 -5.43 1.81
C MET A 1 -27.24 -4.13 1.03
N ILE A 2 -26.77 -3.08 1.70
CA ILE A 2 -26.53 -1.79 1.04
C ILE A 2 -25.11 -1.83 0.47
N LEU A 3 -25.02 -2.04 -0.84
CA LEU A 3 -23.79 -1.84 -1.60
C LEU A 3 -23.49 -0.34 -1.55
N ILE A 4 -22.47 0.07 -0.80
CA ILE A 4 -21.90 1.41 -0.94
C ILE A 4 -21.26 1.41 -2.33
N ARG A 5 -21.98 1.99 -3.30
CA ARG A 5 -21.44 2.22 -4.65
C ARG A 5 -20.32 3.24 -4.50
N CYS A 6 -19.10 2.77 -4.62
CA CYS A 6 -17.95 3.61 -4.96
C CYS A 6 -18.33 4.33 -6.26
N SER A 7 -18.52 5.65 -6.21
CA SER A 7 -18.90 6.48 -7.36
C SER A 7 -17.82 6.35 -8.44
N ALA A 8 -18.20 6.44 -9.72
CA ALA A 8 -17.35 6.13 -10.88
C ALA A 8 -16.14 7.06 -11.09
N ALA A 9 -15.86 7.98 -10.16
CA ALA A 9 -14.64 8.77 -10.13
C ALA A 9 -13.71 8.21 -9.05
N TYR A 10 -12.96 7.16 -9.39
CA TYR A 10 -11.91 6.66 -8.50
C TYR A 10 -10.80 7.71 -8.40
N ASN A 11 -10.34 7.98 -7.18
CA ASN A 11 -9.12 8.76 -7.01
C ASN A 11 -7.93 7.89 -7.39
N HIS A 12 -7.28 8.25 -8.49
CA HIS A 12 -6.04 7.61 -8.92
C HIS A 12 -4.90 7.98 -7.97
N GLY A 13 -4.33 6.96 -7.34
CA GLY A 13 -3.12 7.11 -6.54
C GLY A 13 -1.87 7.06 -7.42
N PRO A 14 -0.70 7.49 -6.93
CA PRO A 14 0.55 7.21 -7.61
C PRO A 14 0.77 5.69 -7.70
N VAL A 15 1.46 5.28 -8.76
CA VAL A 15 1.75 3.88 -9.06
C VAL A 15 2.87 3.37 -8.17
N ASP A 16 2.73 2.15 -7.67
CA ASP A 16 3.71 1.42 -6.89
C ASP A 16 4.52 0.50 -7.83
N TYR A 17 5.86 0.54 -7.75
CA TYR A 17 6.77 -0.20 -8.63
C TYR A 17 7.56 -1.27 -7.88
N TYR A 18 7.54 -2.51 -8.35
CA TYR A 18 8.22 -3.61 -7.70
C TYR A 18 9.10 -4.37 -8.70
N LEU A 19 10.34 -4.64 -8.31
CA LEU A 19 11.18 -5.60 -9.02
C LEU A 19 10.94 -6.99 -8.47
N ILE A 20 10.87 -7.97 -9.38
CA ILE A 20 10.71 -9.38 -9.02
C ILE A 20 11.97 -10.09 -9.43
N SER A 21 12.70 -10.66 -8.47
CA SER A 21 13.90 -11.45 -8.73
C SER A 21 13.56 -12.92 -9.05
N PRO A 22 14.42 -13.67 -9.78
CA PRO A 22 14.24 -15.10 -9.99
C PRO A 22 14.16 -15.88 -8.67
N THR A 23 15.02 -15.52 -7.73
CA THR A 23 15.11 -16.07 -6.38
C THR A 23 15.30 -14.94 -5.36
N ALA A 24 14.98 -15.20 -4.09
CA ALA A 24 15.09 -14.21 -3.04
C ALA A 24 16.56 -13.79 -2.83
N GLY A 25 16.82 -12.48 -2.80
CA GLY A 25 18.17 -11.92 -2.63
C GLY A 25 19.01 -11.83 -3.90
N ASP A 26 18.51 -12.30 -5.05
CA ASP A 26 19.19 -12.08 -6.33
C ASP A 26 19.07 -10.60 -6.74
N PRO A 27 20.20 -9.88 -6.95
CA PRO A 27 20.17 -8.47 -7.34
C PRO A 27 19.68 -8.24 -8.79
N SER A 28 19.58 -9.30 -9.60
CA SER A 28 19.14 -9.22 -10.98
C SER A 28 17.62 -9.38 -11.06
N PRO A 29 16.87 -8.33 -11.45
CA PRO A 29 15.42 -8.47 -11.61
C PRO A 29 15.11 -9.39 -12.80
N ALA A 30 14.09 -10.24 -12.65
CA ALA A 30 13.48 -11.03 -13.71
C ALA A 30 12.27 -10.34 -14.34
N ALA A 31 11.55 -9.51 -13.56
CA ALA A 31 10.36 -8.80 -14.04
C ALA A 31 10.17 -7.48 -13.31
N LEU A 32 9.29 -6.63 -13.86
CA LEU A 32 8.82 -5.40 -13.23
C LEU A 32 7.29 -5.48 -13.07
N LEU A 33 6.82 -5.37 -11.84
CA LEU A 33 5.40 -5.25 -11.52
C LEU A 33 5.07 -3.80 -11.19
N VAL A 34 4.01 -3.27 -11.79
CA VAL A 34 3.41 -2.00 -11.39
C VAL A 34 2.01 -2.25 -10.86
N GLU A 35 1.68 -1.62 -9.73
CA GLU A 35 0.36 -1.71 -9.10
C GLU A 35 -0.16 -0.32 -8.74
N GLU A 36 -1.47 -0.15 -8.77
CA GLU A 36 -2.16 1.04 -8.28
C GLU A 36 -3.31 0.62 -7.36
N PHE A 37 -3.37 1.25 -6.19
CA PHE A 37 -4.56 1.16 -5.34
C PHE A 37 -5.67 2.02 -5.91
N VAL A 38 -6.81 1.38 -6.18
CA VAL A 38 -8.04 2.05 -6.56
C VAL A 38 -8.79 2.40 -5.29
N LEU A 39 -8.93 3.70 -5.00
CA LEU A 39 -9.53 4.19 -3.75
C LEU A 39 -10.94 4.75 -3.98
N CYS A 40 -11.84 4.52 -3.02
CA CYS A 40 -13.12 5.21 -2.91
C CYS A 40 -12.94 6.65 -2.37
N ASP A 41 -14.01 7.44 -2.41
CA ASP A 41 -14.03 8.85 -1.96
C ASP A 41 -13.61 9.02 -0.49
N ASP A 42 -13.77 8.00 0.34
CA ASP A 42 -13.34 8.00 1.74
C ASP A 42 -11.94 7.40 1.96
N TYR A 43 -11.19 7.18 0.88
CA TYR A 43 -9.84 6.59 0.85
C TYR A 43 -9.74 5.12 1.27
N THR A 44 -10.86 4.40 1.36
CA THR A 44 -10.84 2.94 1.45
C THR A 44 -10.47 2.32 0.09
N ALA A 45 -9.80 1.18 0.12
CA ALA A 45 -9.39 0.47 -1.10
C ALA A 45 -10.57 -0.32 -1.70
N ALA A 46 -10.93 -0.01 -2.94
CA ALA A 46 -11.89 -0.75 -3.74
C ALA A 46 -11.25 -1.91 -4.50
N GLY A 47 -9.96 -1.79 -4.79
CA GLY A 47 -9.22 -2.79 -5.56
C GLY A 47 -7.76 -2.42 -5.77
N ILE A 48 -7.07 -3.29 -6.48
CA ILE A 48 -5.71 -3.10 -6.98
C ILE A 48 -5.73 -3.37 -8.47
N ASP A 49 -5.29 -2.40 -9.26
CA ASP A 49 -5.05 -2.53 -10.68
C ASP A 49 -3.54 -2.71 -10.90
N GLY A 50 -3.12 -3.40 -11.95
CA GLY A 50 -1.68 -3.59 -12.19
C GLY A 50 -1.36 -4.23 -13.53
N ALA A 51 -0.07 -4.19 -13.86
CA ALA A 51 0.52 -4.87 -15.00
C ALA A 51 1.93 -5.36 -14.68
N GLU A 52 2.35 -6.45 -15.30
CA GLU A 52 3.69 -7.01 -15.18
C GLU A 52 4.40 -6.93 -16.53
N TRP A 53 5.65 -6.46 -16.53
CA TRP A 53 6.55 -6.59 -17.67
C TRP A 53 7.29 -7.92 -17.58
N GLN A 54 7.12 -8.76 -18.60
CA GLN A 54 7.73 -10.07 -18.73
C GLN A 54 8.79 -10.04 -19.85
N PRO A 55 10.09 -9.97 -19.52
CA PRO A 55 11.15 -9.87 -20.52
C PRO A 55 11.22 -11.06 -21.47
N GLU A 56 10.85 -12.26 -21.01
CA GLU A 56 10.84 -13.49 -21.81
C GLU A 56 9.93 -13.41 -23.05
N ILE A 57 8.85 -12.63 -22.96
CA ILE A 57 7.91 -12.39 -24.07
C ILE A 57 7.96 -10.96 -24.60
N GLY A 58 8.77 -10.09 -23.97
CA GLY A 58 8.92 -8.69 -24.35
C GLY A 58 7.61 -7.90 -24.30
N ALA A 59 6.72 -8.20 -23.35
CA ALA A 59 5.39 -7.63 -23.30
C ALA A 59 4.89 -7.37 -21.88
N TRP A 60 3.92 -6.46 -21.76
CA TRP A 60 3.13 -6.26 -20.55
C TRP A 60 1.95 -7.25 -20.51
N SER A 61 1.67 -7.81 -19.34
CA SER A 61 0.57 -8.74 -19.10
C SER A 61 -0.26 -8.32 -17.87
N ALA A 62 -1.48 -8.86 -17.78
CA ALA A 62 -2.29 -8.77 -16.57
C ALA A 62 -1.55 -9.40 -15.38
N SER A 63 -1.68 -8.80 -14.19
CA SER A 63 -0.92 -9.19 -12.99
C SER A 63 -1.79 -9.51 -11.78
N ALA A 64 -3.12 -9.65 -11.93
CA ALA A 64 -4.04 -9.84 -10.80
C ALA A 64 -3.71 -11.09 -9.96
N GLU A 65 -3.38 -12.21 -10.60
CA GLU A 65 -2.98 -13.45 -9.91
C GLU A 65 -1.62 -13.33 -9.22
N LEU A 66 -0.65 -12.68 -9.86
CA LEU A 66 0.66 -12.39 -9.27
C LEU A 66 0.51 -11.46 -8.05
N SER A 67 -0.26 -10.39 -8.19
CA SER A 67 -0.64 -9.46 -7.12
C SER A 67 -1.28 -10.18 -5.92
N ARG A 68 -2.09 -11.21 -6.18
CA ARG A 68 -2.64 -12.10 -5.14
C ARG A 68 -1.58 -12.97 -4.50
N ALA A 69 -0.76 -13.62 -5.31
CA ALA A 69 0.26 -14.54 -4.84
C ALA A 69 1.30 -13.83 -3.95
N ILE A 70 1.82 -12.65 -4.32
CA ILE A 70 2.83 -11.92 -3.51
C ILE A 70 2.32 -11.53 -2.12
N ARG A 71 1.00 -11.35 -1.96
CA ARG A 71 0.36 -11.04 -0.67
C ARG A 71 0.11 -12.28 0.19
N ALA A 72 -0.07 -13.45 -0.44
CA ALA A 72 -0.41 -14.70 0.25
C ALA A 72 0.82 -15.58 0.55
N ASP A 73 1.79 -15.63 -0.36
CA ASP A 73 2.95 -16.52 -0.32
C ASP A 73 4.19 -15.77 0.14
N SER A 74 4.80 -16.19 1.26
CA SER A 74 6.02 -15.58 1.80
C SER A 74 7.27 -15.82 0.95
N ALA A 75 7.37 -16.97 0.29
CA ALA A 75 8.51 -17.29 -0.56
C ALA A 75 8.48 -16.44 -1.83
N LEU A 76 7.30 -16.28 -2.43
CA LEU A 76 7.15 -15.37 -3.56
C LEU A 76 7.38 -13.92 -3.15
N ARG A 77 6.83 -13.49 -2.02
CA ARG A 77 7.05 -12.14 -1.49
C ARG A 77 8.53 -11.83 -1.23
N GLY A 78 9.31 -12.81 -0.76
CA GLY A 78 10.75 -12.64 -0.54
C GLY A 78 11.56 -12.35 -1.81
N ARG A 79 10.97 -12.49 -2.99
CA ARG A 79 11.56 -12.15 -4.29
C ARG A 79 11.19 -10.74 -4.77
N VAL A 80 10.28 -10.06 -4.06
CA VAL A 80 9.73 -8.77 -4.48
C VAL A 80 10.45 -7.65 -3.73
N THR A 81 11.00 -6.69 -4.46
CA THR A 81 11.62 -5.49 -3.89
C THR A 81 10.86 -4.25 -4.34
N PRO A 82 10.28 -3.47 -3.41
CA PRO A 82 9.68 -2.19 -3.74
C PRO A 82 10.78 -1.22 -4.14
N VAL A 83 10.55 -0.49 -5.23
CA VAL A 83 11.50 0.47 -5.77
C VAL A 83 10.82 1.80 -6.10
N SER A 84 11.63 2.84 -6.28
CA SER A 84 11.21 4.11 -6.84
C SER A 84 10.91 3.99 -8.34
N ARG A 85 10.18 4.97 -8.90
CA ARG A 85 9.94 5.07 -10.35
C ARG A 85 11.24 5.17 -11.15
N GLN A 86 12.25 5.84 -10.62
CA GLN A 86 13.56 5.99 -11.27
C GLN A 86 14.28 4.65 -11.36
N GLU A 87 14.32 3.89 -10.27
CA GLU A 87 14.93 2.55 -10.25
C GLU A 87 14.15 1.58 -11.14
N ALA A 88 12.82 1.65 -11.13
CA ALA A 88 11.95 0.89 -12.01
C ALA A 88 12.25 1.19 -13.49
N ALA A 89 12.42 2.46 -13.86
CA ALA A 89 12.77 2.86 -15.22
C ALA A 89 14.13 2.32 -15.65
N ALA A 90 15.13 2.39 -14.76
CA ALA A 90 16.45 1.84 -15.04
C ALA A 90 16.41 0.31 -15.19
N ALA A 91 15.64 -0.39 -14.35
CA ALA A 91 15.46 -1.83 -14.47
C ALA A 91 14.69 -2.22 -15.73
N PHE A 92 13.60 -1.53 -16.06
CA PHE A 92 12.81 -1.74 -17.27
C PHE A 92 13.66 -1.65 -18.55
N ALA A 93 14.55 -0.67 -18.63
CA ALA A 93 15.49 -0.53 -19.73
C ALA A 93 16.45 -1.73 -19.83
N ARG A 94 17.01 -2.20 -18.69
CA ARG A 94 17.87 -3.40 -18.65
C ARG A 94 17.12 -4.68 -19.01
N LEU A 95 15.83 -4.72 -18.72
CA LEU A 95 14.91 -5.81 -19.03
C LEU A 95 14.37 -5.77 -20.47
N GLY A 96 14.94 -4.91 -21.34
CA GLY A 96 14.58 -4.84 -22.76
C GLY A 96 13.32 -4.03 -23.08
N GLY A 97 12.69 -3.39 -22.09
CA GLY A 97 11.47 -2.60 -22.28
C GLY A 97 11.68 -1.19 -22.86
N GLY A 98 12.93 -0.70 -22.87
CA GLY A 98 13.25 0.66 -23.31
C GLY A 98 12.89 1.72 -22.26
N GLY A 99 12.20 2.78 -22.67
CA GLY A 99 11.77 3.86 -21.78
C GLY A 99 10.48 3.51 -21.04
N LEU A 100 10.48 3.62 -19.70
CA LEU A 100 9.29 3.34 -18.90
C LEU A 100 8.17 4.36 -19.23
N PRO A 101 6.94 3.90 -19.55
CA PRO A 101 5.83 4.80 -19.82
C PRO A 101 5.50 5.74 -18.65
N GLU A 102 4.94 6.90 -18.96
CA GLU A 102 4.29 7.76 -17.96
C GLU A 102 3.15 7.04 -17.26
N GLU A 103 2.81 7.43 -16.03
CA GLU A 103 1.78 6.72 -15.25
C GLU A 103 0.43 6.66 -15.96
N ALA A 104 0.07 7.71 -16.70
CA ALA A 104 -1.12 7.71 -17.55
C ALA A 104 -1.06 6.61 -18.63
N GLY A 105 0.12 6.38 -19.22
CA GLY A 105 0.36 5.29 -20.16
C GLY A 105 0.32 3.92 -19.48
N LEU A 106 0.93 3.77 -18.30
CA LEU A 106 0.89 2.52 -17.52
C LEU A 106 -0.55 2.10 -17.19
N ARG A 107 -1.41 3.06 -16.82
CA ARG A 107 -2.82 2.80 -16.52
C ARG A 107 -3.61 2.21 -17.70
N THR A 108 -3.20 2.49 -18.94
CA THR A 108 -3.81 1.86 -20.13
C THR A 108 -3.48 0.38 -20.27
N LEU A 109 -2.45 -0.10 -19.54
CA LEU A 109 -2.01 -1.50 -19.54
C LEU A 109 -2.69 -2.33 -18.46
N PHE A 110 -3.45 -1.70 -17.55
CA PHE A 110 -4.16 -2.38 -16.47
C PHE A 110 -5.39 -3.08 -17.04
N GLN A 111 -5.20 -4.34 -17.43
CA GLN A 111 -6.24 -5.15 -18.09
C GLN A 111 -7.26 -5.72 -17.11
N GLU A 112 -6.86 -5.94 -15.85
CA GLU A 112 -7.68 -6.62 -14.86
C GLU A 112 -7.61 -5.91 -13.50
N ARG A 113 -8.79 -5.69 -12.91
CA ARG A 113 -8.93 -5.20 -11.54
C ARG A 113 -9.08 -6.36 -10.58
N ARG A 114 -8.21 -6.41 -9.57
CA ARG A 114 -8.45 -7.23 -8.40
C ARG A 114 -9.33 -6.47 -7.41
N HIS A 115 -10.59 -6.85 -7.34
CA HIS A 115 -11.52 -6.28 -6.35
C HIS A 115 -11.12 -6.68 -4.94
N LEU A 116 -11.07 -5.69 -4.04
CA LEU A 116 -10.91 -5.93 -2.61
C LEU A 116 -12.31 -5.92 -1.96
N PRO A 117 -12.56 -6.78 -0.95
CA PRO A 117 -13.84 -6.79 -0.26
C PRO A 117 -14.11 -5.42 0.37
N THR A 118 -15.17 -4.75 -0.07
CA THR A 118 -15.68 -3.54 0.59
C THR A 118 -16.71 -3.96 1.63
N THR A 119 -16.27 -4.15 2.87
CA THR A 119 -17.19 -4.35 4.00
C THR A 119 -17.66 -3.00 4.53
N ALA A 120 -18.93 -2.91 4.95
CA ALA A 120 -19.38 -1.77 5.73
C ALA A 120 -18.47 -1.64 6.97
N PRO A 121 -18.04 -0.42 7.35
CA PRO A 121 -17.11 -0.24 8.46
C PRO A 121 -17.62 -0.95 9.72
N LEU A 122 -16.79 -1.83 10.30
CA LEU A 122 -17.12 -2.54 11.53
C LEU A 122 -17.25 -1.52 12.66
N ASN A 123 -18.45 -1.38 13.24
CA ASN A 123 -18.73 -0.42 14.31
C ASN A 123 -18.22 -0.96 15.64
N LEU A 124 -17.11 -0.40 16.13
CA LEU A 124 -16.47 -0.83 17.38
C LEU A 124 -16.89 0.02 18.59
N GLY A 125 -17.93 0.85 18.49
CA GLY A 125 -18.56 1.54 19.61
C GLY A 125 -18.63 3.07 19.49
N SER A 126 -19.37 3.67 20.43
CA SER A 126 -19.98 5.01 20.42
C SER A 126 -19.05 6.23 20.55
N GLY A 127 -17.86 6.20 19.96
CA GLY A 127 -16.96 7.37 19.91
C GLY A 127 -17.41 8.38 18.87
N SER A 128 -18.19 9.39 19.26
CA SER A 128 -18.74 10.38 18.33
C SER A 128 -17.65 11.14 17.55
N GLY A 129 -17.58 10.89 16.24
CA GLY A 129 -16.94 11.77 15.25
C GLY A 129 -15.54 11.39 14.75
N ALA A 130 -14.87 10.39 15.33
CA ALA A 130 -13.56 9.93 14.83
C ALA A 130 -13.73 8.80 13.80
N ARG A 131 -12.95 8.83 12.71
CA ARG A 131 -12.89 7.75 11.72
C ARG A 131 -11.60 6.96 11.92
N ARG A 132 -11.67 5.63 11.92
CA ARG A 132 -10.48 4.77 12.03
C ARG A 132 -10.20 4.11 10.69
N TYR A 133 -8.96 4.20 10.24
CA TYR A 133 -8.45 3.55 9.03
C TYR A 133 -7.37 2.54 9.41
N ARG A 134 -7.22 1.49 8.60
CA ARG A 134 -6.11 0.56 8.68
C ARG A 134 -5.49 0.35 7.33
N ILE A 135 -4.19 0.57 7.26
CA ILE A 135 -3.37 0.12 6.15
C ILE A 135 -2.77 -1.22 6.57
N LEU A 136 -3.16 -2.30 5.90
CA LEU A 136 -2.65 -3.64 6.17
C LEU A 136 -1.50 -3.96 5.23
N PHE A 137 -0.48 -4.62 5.75
CA PHE A 137 0.70 -5.02 4.99
C PHE A 137 1.04 -6.49 5.21
N ALA A 138 1.47 -7.16 4.13
CA ALA A 138 2.01 -8.51 4.16
C ALA A 138 3.54 -8.48 4.25
N GLY A 139 4.11 -9.40 5.02
CA GLY A 139 5.55 -9.47 5.25
C GLY A 139 5.92 -9.05 6.68
N GLU A 140 7.22 -9.13 6.96
CA GLU A 140 7.78 -8.82 8.27
C GLU A 140 8.79 -7.68 8.15
N LEU A 141 8.77 -6.77 9.13
CA LEU A 141 9.82 -5.78 9.30
C LEU A 141 10.98 -6.40 10.06
N GLY A 142 12.16 -6.43 9.45
CA GLY A 142 13.42 -6.62 10.17
C GLY A 142 13.71 -5.43 11.09
N GLU A 143 14.75 -5.54 11.91
CA GLU A 143 15.12 -4.50 12.89
C GLU A 143 15.38 -3.15 12.24
N ASP A 144 16.17 -3.11 11.16
CA ASP A 144 16.47 -1.89 10.41
C ASP A 144 15.22 -1.30 9.76
N GLY A 145 14.41 -2.13 9.11
CA GLY A 145 13.16 -1.69 8.50
C GLY A 145 12.19 -1.11 9.54
N LEU A 146 12.13 -1.70 10.73
CA LEU A 146 11.34 -1.19 11.84
C LEU A 146 11.88 0.14 12.37
N ALA A 147 13.20 0.30 12.51
CA ALA A 147 13.83 1.55 12.94
C ALA A 147 13.59 2.69 11.93
N ASN A 148 13.72 2.39 10.64
CA ASN A 148 13.43 3.32 9.54
C ASN A 148 11.95 3.72 9.53
N ALA A 149 11.04 2.75 9.62
CA ALA A 149 9.60 3.00 9.68
C ALA A 149 9.24 3.86 10.90
N ARG A 150 9.81 3.59 12.09
CA ARG A 150 9.61 4.42 13.28
C ARG A 150 10.05 5.85 13.08
N THR A 151 11.22 6.06 12.49
CA THR A 151 11.76 7.39 12.22
C THR A 151 10.89 8.16 11.24
N ALA A 152 10.56 7.56 10.09
CA ALA A 152 9.78 8.19 9.04
C ALA A 152 8.33 8.49 9.48
N LEU A 153 7.71 7.58 10.25
CA LEU A 153 6.38 7.76 10.83
C LEU A 153 6.39 8.59 12.13
N ARG A 154 7.57 9.06 12.59
CA ARG A 154 7.78 9.84 13.81
C ARG A 154 7.18 9.19 15.06
N LEU A 155 7.32 7.88 15.17
CA LEU A 155 6.70 7.11 16.24
C LEU A 155 7.45 7.25 17.56
N GLU A 156 6.70 7.58 18.61
CA GLU A 156 7.15 7.46 19.99
C GLU A 156 6.88 6.03 20.49
N PRO A 157 7.80 5.42 21.28
CA PRO A 157 7.59 4.08 21.83
C PRO A 157 6.32 3.98 22.70
N THR A 158 5.77 2.77 22.81
CA THR A 158 4.64 2.49 23.71
C THR A 158 4.92 1.23 24.53
N ASP A 159 4.28 1.11 25.70
CA ASP A 159 4.39 -0.08 26.56
C ASP A 159 3.53 -1.26 26.06
N HIS A 160 2.78 -1.09 24.97
CA HIS A 160 1.88 -2.12 24.48
C HIS A 160 2.64 -3.15 23.61
N PRO A 161 2.59 -4.45 23.92
CA PRO A 161 3.50 -5.46 23.34
C PRO A 161 3.36 -5.67 21.83
N ARG A 162 2.20 -5.29 21.25
CA ARG A 162 1.97 -5.36 19.80
C ARG A 162 2.13 -4.03 19.06
N VAL A 163 2.15 -2.90 19.78
CA VAL A 163 2.23 -1.55 19.18
C VAL A 163 3.65 -1.06 19.35
N VAL A 164 4.37 -0.95 18.24
CA VAL A 164 5.78 -0.58 18.27
C VAL A 164 5.99 0.91 18.44
N GLY A 165 4.95 1.71 18.21
CA GLY A 165 4.99 3.14 18.46
C GLY A 165 3.72 3.84 18.01
N LYS A 166 3.56 5.08 18.47
CA LYS A 166 2.43 5.95 18.19
C LYS A 166 2.91 7.36 17.86
N ALA A 167 2.17 8.06 17.00
CA ALA A 167 2.41 9.47 16.73
C ALA A 167 1.09 10.21 16.51
N SER A 168 1.17 11.54 16.46
CA SER A 168 0.03 12.39 16.16
C SER A 168 0.45 13.67 15.45
N VAL A 169 -0.47 14.26 14.70
CA VAL A 169 -0.31 15.57 14.06
C VAL A 169 -1.66 16.24 13.92
N SER A 170 -1.66 17.57 13.98
CA SER A 170 -2.80 18.38 13.52
C SER A 170 -2.45 19.03 12.19
N ALA A 171 -3.28 18.83 11.17
CA ALA A 171 -3.03 19.35 9.83
C ALA A 171 -4.35 19.70 9.14
N GLY A 172 -4.41 20.87 8.48
CA GLY A 172 -5.60 21.31 7.74
C GLY A 172 -6.88 21.40 8.57
N GLY A 173 -6.77 21.67 9.88
CA GLY A 173 -7.93 21.68 10.79
C GLY A 173 -8.44 20.29 11.20
N HIS A 174 -7.71 19.22 10.87
CA HIS A 174 -7.98 17.86 11.33
C HIS A 174 -6.95 17.43 12.37
N GLY A 175 -7.35 16.52 13.26
CA GLY A 175 -6.44 15.83 14.19
C GLY A 175 -6.24 14.39 13.75
N PHE A 176 -5.00 13.96 13.57
CA PHE A 176 -4.64 12.59 13.21
C PHE A 176 -3.75 11.96 14.27
N THR A 177 -4.00 10.70 14.58
CA THR A 177 -3.11 9.88 15.40
C THR A 177 -2.91 8.54 14.72
N TRP A 178 -1.71 7.97 14.74
CA TRP A 178 -1.48 6.66 14.16
C TRP A 178 -0.57 5.79 15.01
N GLU A 179 -0.75 4.49 14.85
CA GLU A 179 0.01 3.43 15.52
C GLU A 179 0.52 2.44 14.48
N LEU A 180 1.79 2.05 14.57
CA LEU A 180 2.31 0.88 13.86
C LEU A 180 2.17 -0.34 14.78
N ARG A 181 1.54 -1.40 14.29
CA ARG A 181 1.24 -2.59 15.08
C ARG A 181 1.55 -3.87 14.31
N ARG A 182 2.06 -4.87 15.01
CA ARG A 182 2.20 -6.24 14.51
C ARG A 182 0.87 -6.99 14.64
N ILE A 183 0.46 -7.70 13.58
CA ILE A 183 -0.80 -8.45 13.50
C ILE A 183 -0.51 -9.94 13.35
N GLY A 184 -1.31 -10.76 14.05
CA GLY A 184 -1.13 -12.22 14.09
C GLY A 184 0.14 -12.63 14.86
N ALA A 185 0.54 -13.89 14.72
CA ALA A 185 1.78 -14.43 15.28
C ALA A 185 3.02 -14.01 14.48
N GLY A 186 3.07 -12.74 14.04
CA GLY A 186 4.17 -12.18 13.26
C GLY A 186 4.15 -12.59 11.80
N ILE A 187 3.02 -12.33 11.12
CA ILE A 187 2.88 -12.56 9.67
C ILE A 187 2.52 -11.30 8.88
N ALA A 188 2.15 -10.22 9.58
CA ALA A 188 1.62 -9.00 9.01
C ALA A 188 1.82 -7.81 9.93
N TRP A 189 1.78 -6.61 9.34
CA TRP A 189 1.85 -5.34 10.05
C TRP A 189 0.68 -4.46 9.63
N CYS A 190 0.29 -3.53 10.49
CA CYS A 190 -0.68 -2.52 10.12
C CYS A 190 -0.31 -1.14 10.67
N VAL A 191 -0.68 -0.11 9.91
CA VAL A 191 -0.76 1.27 10.41
C VAL A 191 -2.23 1.58 10.66
N ASP A 192 -2.60 1.73 11.93
CA ASP A 192 -3.94 2.15 12.34
C ASP A 192 -3.95 3.67 12.48
N VAL A 193 -4.76 4.36 11.68
CA VAL A 193 -4.93 5.82 11.73
C VAL A 193 -6.28 6.15 12.33
N THR A 194 -6.31 7.00 13.35
CA THR A 194 -7.53 7.62 13.87
C THR A 194 -7.57 9.08 13.42
N ALA A 195 -8.62 9.45 12.69
CA ALA A 195 -8.83 10.76 12.11
C ALA A 195 -10.02 11.45 12.78
N ARG A 196 -9.78 12.55 13.48
CA ARG A 196 -10.79 13.49 13.97
C ARG A 196 -10.91 14.62 12.95
N LEU A 197 -11.91 14.53 12.08
CA LEU A 197 -12.05 15.47 10.97
C LEU A 197 -12.72 16.76 11.44
N GLY A 198 -12.03 17.89 11.32
CA GLY A 198 -12.64 19.22 11.37
C GLY A 198 -13.19 19.69 10.02
N SER A 199 -13.28 21.02 9.84
CA SER A 199 -13.92 21.68 8.68
C SER A 199 -13.04 21.83 7.44
N GLY A 200 -11.77 21.39 7.48
CA GLY A 200 -10.85 21.53 6.35
C GLY A 200 -11.03 20.49 5.23
N PRO A 201 -10.26 20.61 4.14
CA PRO A 201 -10.31 19.66 3.03
C PRO A 201 -9.81 18.26 3.44
N VAL A 202 -10.59 17.23 3.12
CA VAL A 202 -10.27 15.83 3.42
C VAL A 202 -9.02 15.30 2.69
N THR A 203 -8.47 16.05 1.74
CA THR A 203 -7.24 15.71 1.02
C THR A 203 -6.04 15.50 1.94
N ALA A 204 -6.02 16.15 3.11
CA ALA A 204 -5.00 15.92 4.14
C ALA A 204 -5.00 14.47 4.65
N LEU A 205 -6.17 13.84 4.78
CA LEU A 205 -6.29 12.42 5.13
C LEU A 205 -5.73 11.52 4.02
N GLY A 206 -6.10 11.79 2.77
CA GLY A 206 -5.60 11.04 1.62
C GLY A 206 -4.08 11.08 1.51
N ALA A 207 -3.50 12.27 1.64
CA ALA A 207 -2.05 12.46 1.64
C ALA A 207 -1.36 11.71 2.79
N LEU A 208 -1.93 11.75 4.00
CA LEU A 208 -1.41 11.03 5.16
C LEU A 208 -1.42 9.51 4.95
N LEU A 209 -2.55 8.95 4.52
CA LEU A 209 -2.69 7.51 4.26
C LEU A 209 -1.74 7.05 3.17
N HIS A 210 -1.61 7.84 2.10
CA HIS A 210 -0.67 7.57 1.03
C HIS A 210 0.78 7.58 1.54
N HIS A 211 1.19 8.63 2.26
CA HIS A 211 2.54 8.73 2.82
C HIS A 211 2.88 7.54 3.73
N HIS A 212 1.99 7.19 4.66
CA HIS A 212 2.22 6.05 5.55
C HIS A 212 2.29 4.71 4.80
N ARG A 213 1.47 4.55 3.75
CA ARG A 213 1.57 3.37 2.87
C ARG A 213 2.95 3.27 2.22
N GLN A 214 3.45 4.37 1.65
CA GLN A 214 4.74 4.37 0.96
C GLN A 214 5.91 4.15 1.91
N VAL A 215 5.94 4.84 3.05
CA VAL A 215 7.02 4.68 4.04
C VAL A 215 7.19 3.23 4.47
N VAL A 216 6.10 2.53 4.79
CA VAL A 216 6.16 1.12 5.21
C VAL A 216 6.47 0.21 4.03
N ARG A 217 5.91 0.51 2.85
CA ARG A 217 6.21 -0.22 1.61
C ARG A 217 7.69 -0.19 1.29
N GLU A 218 8.34 0.97 1.39
CA GLU A 218 9.78 1.14 1.16
C GLU A 218 10.66 0.28 2.08
N GLN A 219 10.13 -0.21 3.20
CA GLN A 219 10.82 -1.15 4.08
C GLN A 219 10.63 -2.63 3.69
N GLY A 220 10.11 -2.90 2.49
CA GLY A 220 9.97 -4.25 1.93
C GLY A 220 8.60 -4.92 2.15
N LEU A 221 7.66 -4.21 2.79
CA LEU A 221 6.32 -4.75 3.02
C LEU A 221 5.40 -4.51 1.82
N ILE A 222 4.49 -5.44 1.56
CA ILE A 222 3.54 -5.33 0.45
C ILE A 222 2.18 -4.83 0.99
N PRO A 223 1.71 -3.64 0.61
CA PRO A 223 0.39 -3.15 1.03
C PRO A 223 -0.72 -4.07 0.52
N VAL A 224 -1.62 -4.47 1.41
CA VAL A 224 -2.71 -5.41 1.14
C VAL A 224 -4.02 -4.69 0.88
N THR A 225 -4.37 -3.74 1.76
CA THR A 225 -5.65 -3.01 1.70
C THR A 225 -5.57 -1.73 2.54
N VAL A 226 -6.49 -0.80 2.28
CA VAL A 226 -6.82 0.33 3.15
C VAL A 226 -8.28 0.20 3.54
N GLU A 227 -8.52 -0.10 4.81
CA GLU A 227 -9.87 -0.33 5.34
C GLU A 227 -10.28 0.80 6.27
N ARG A 228 -11.59 0.95 6.48
CA ARG A 228 -12.16 1.86 7.48
C ARG A 228 -13.00 1.07 8.47
N PHE A 229 -12.84 1.38 9.75
CA PHE A 229 -13.68 0.91 10.85
C PHE A 229 -14.59 2.06 11.32
N ALA A 230 -15.77 1.71 11.84
CA ALA A 230 -16.73 2.65 12.40
C ALA A 230 -16.47 2.89 13.89
#